data_AF-A0A530RHD5-F1
#
_entry.id   AF-A0A530RHD5-F1
#
_cell.length_a   1.000
_cell.length_b   1.000
_cell.length_c   1.000
_cell.angle_alpha   90.00
_cell.angle_beta   90.00
_cell.angle_gamma   90.00
#
_symmetry.space_group_name_H-M   'P 1'
#
loop_
_entity.id
_entity.type
_entity.pdbx_description
1 polymer ?
#
loop_
_entity_poly.entity_id
_entity_poly.type
_entity_poly.pdbx_seq_one_letter_code
_entity_poly.pdbx_strand_id
1 'polypeptide(L)'
;MENIALAEPGAHLSIWALFMQAGWVVKLVMIGLLCASIWTWAIIVDKLVAYGRMRLALNRFEQVFWSGQSLEELYRTLADRKTTGMGAIFVAAM
;
A
#
# COMPACT_ATOMS: atom_id res chain seq x y z
N MET A 1 -17.41 60.18 -14.98
CA MET A 1 -18.06 58.92 -14.59
C MET A 1 -17.07 58.19 -13.71
N GLU A 2 -17.29 58.27 -12.39
CA GLU A 2 -16.40 57.70 -11.38
C GLU A 2 -16.56 56.18 -11.40
N ASN A 3 -15.52 55.46 -11.82
CA ASN A 3 -15.48 54.01 -11.72
C ASN A 3 -15.22 53.65 -10.27
N ILE A 4 -16.29 53.46 -9.50
CA ILE A 4 -16.22 52.84 -8.18
C ILE A 4 -15.74 51.41 -8.41
N ALA A 5 -14.44 51.18 -8.17
CA ALA A 5 -13.89 49.84 -8.14
C ALA A 5 -14.62 49.08 -7.03
N LEU A 6 -15.51 48.17 -7.43
CA LEU A 6 -16.17 47.24 -6.55
C LEU A 6 -15.07 46.42 -5.88
N ALA A 7 -14.77 46.73 -4.61
CA ALA A 7 -13.90 45.89 -3.81
C ALA A 7 -14.58 44.52 -3.71
N GLU A 8 -14.04 43.52 -4.41
CA GLU A 8 -14.55 42.15 -4.36
C GLU A 8 -14.36 41.60 -2.94
N PRO A 9 -15.44 41.41 -2.15
CA PRO A 9 -15.32 40.95 -0.77
C PRO A 9 -14.90 39.47 -0.67
N GLY A 10 -14.79 38.77 -1.81
CA GLY A 10 -14.46 37.35 -1.90
C GLY A 10 -12.97 37.03 -2.03
N ALA A 11 -12.11 38.02 -2.33
CA ALA A 11 -10.69 37.78 -2.58
C ALA A 11 -9.89 37.34 -1.34
N HIS A 12 -10.47 37.46 -0.14
CA HIS A 12 -9.80 37.13 1.13
C HIS A 12 -10.06 35.70 1.63
N LEU A 13 -10.98 34.94 1.01
CA LEU A 13 -11.26 33.53 1.35
C LEU A 13 -10.59 32.56 0.36
N SER A 14 -9.30 32.76 0.10
CA SER A 14 -8.49 31.75 -0.59
C SER A 14 -8.03 30.69 0.41
N ILE A 15 -8.06 29.40 0.02
CA ILE A 15 -7.44 28.31 0.81
C ILE A 15 -6.00 28.65 1.20
N TRP A 16 -5.28 29.35 0.32
CA TRP A 16 -3.93 29.81 0.59
C TRP A 16 -3.86 30.89 1.67
N ALA A 17 -4.80 31.84 1.67
CA ALA A 17 -4.89 32.89 2.68
C ALA A 17 -5.25 32.32 4.06
N LEU A 18 -6.21 31.39 4.11
CA LEU A 18 -6.58 30.67 5.34
C LEU A 18 -5.42 29.84 5.89
N PHE A 19 -4.66 29.17 5.00
CA PHE A 19 -3.45 28.46 5.40
C PHE A 19 -2.38 29.41 5.94
N MET A 20 -2.17 30.57 5.32
CA MET A 20 -1.18 31.55 5.81
C MET A 20 -1.55 32.14 7.16
N GLN A 21 -2.83 32.44 7.39
CA GLN A 21 -3.35 32.93 8.67
C GLN A 21 -3.30 31.87 9.78
N ALA A 22 -3.33 30.59 9.43
CA ALA A 22 -3.29 29.50 10.40
C ALA A 22 -2.00 29.54 11.26
N GLY A 23 -2.17 29.25 12.55
CA GLY A 23 -1.06 29.16 13.50
C GLY A 23 -0.07 28.05 13.17
N TRP A 24 1.15 28.16 13.69
CA TRP A 24 2.24 27.21 13.41
C TRP A 24 1.89 25.75 13.76
N VAL A 25 1.12 25.54 14.85
CA VAL A 25 0.63 24.20 15.26
C VAL A 25 -0.29 23.60 14.19
N VAL A 26 -1.22 24.39 13.64
CA VAL A 26 -2.19 23.91 12.64
C VAL A 26 -1.45 23.52 11.35
N LYS A 27 -0.46 24.33 10.94
CA LYS A 27 0.41 24.02 9.80
C LYS A 27 1.15 22.70 9.98
N LEU A 28 1.70 22.45 11.17
CA LEU A 28 2.36 21.19 11.49
C LEU A 28 1.38 20.01 11.38
N VAL A 29 0.19 20.13 11.96
CA VAL A 29 -0.84 19.07 11.88
C VAL A 29 -1.23 18.79 10.43
N MET A 30 -1.47 19.82 9.61
CA MET A 30 -1.82 19.64 8.19
C MET A 30 -0.73 18.89 7.41
N ILE A 31 0.54 19.26 7.62
CA ILE A 31 1.68 18.57 7.00
C ILE A 31 1.78 17.13 7.52
N GLY A 32 1.63 16.93 8.83
CA GLY A 32 1.65 15.60 9.45
C GLY A 32 0.56 14.68 8.90
N LEU A 33 -0.66 15.19 8.71
CA LEU A 33 -1.76 14.45 8.09
C LEU A 33 -1.48 14.11 6.63
N LEU A 34 -0.88 15.04 5.88
CA LEU A 34 -0.48 14.78 4.50
C LEU A 34 0.58 13.66 4.42
N CYS A 35 1.60 13.73 5.27
CA CYS A 35 2.62 12.68 5.37
C CYS A 35 2.01 11.33 5.78
N ALA A 36 1.10 11.31 6.77
CA ALA A 36 0.42 10.11 7.21
C ALA A 36 -0.45 9.48 6.11
N SER A 37 -1.08 10.30 5.26
CA SER A 37 -1.86 9.83 4.11
C SER A 37 -0.96 9.12 3.09
N ILE A 38 0.17 9.74 2.72
CA ILE A 38 1.16 9.14 1.81
C ILE A 38 1.72 7.85 2.42
N TRP A 39 2.02 7.86 3.72
CA TRP A 39 2.54 6.70 4.44
C TRP A 39 1.55 5.53 4.45
N THR A 40 0.27 5.82 4.65
CA THR A 40 -0.79 4.82 4.61
C THR A 40 -0.89 4.18 3.23
N TRP A 41 -0.82 4.98 2.16
CA TRP A 41 -0.78 4.46 0.80
C TRP A 41 0.44 3.60 0.52
N ALA A 42 1.62 4.00 1.00
CA ALA A 42 2.84 3.20 0.86
C ALA A 42 2.70 1.82 1.52
N ILE A 43 2.13 1.75 2.73
CA ILE A 43 1.84 0.48 3.42
C ILE A 43 0.84 -0.35 2.63
N ILE A 44 -0.23 0.26 2.11
CA ILE A 44 -1.24 -0.45 1.31
C ILE A 44 -0.58 -1.10 0.09
N VAL A 45 0.24 -0.36 -0.65
CA VAL A 45 0.94 -0.88 -1.83
C VAL A 45 1.88 -2.02 -1.47
N ASP A 46 2.70 -1.86 -0.44
CA ASP A 46 3.63 -2.92 0.01
C ASP A 46 2.87 -4.21 0.37
N LYS A 47 1.77 -4.07 1.10
CA LYS A 47 0.95 -5.22 1.52
C LYS A 47 0.21 -5.86 0.35
N LEU A 48 -0.26 -5.08 -0.63
CA LEU A 48 -0.87 -5.61 -1.86
C LEU A 48 0.14 -6.41 -2.69
N VAL A 49 1.37 -5.92 -2.83
CA VAL A 49 2.45 -6.64 -3.54
C VAL A 49 2.81 -7.92 -2.80
N ALA A 50 2.98 -7.86 -1.47
CA ALA A 50 3.27 -9.04 -0.65
C ALA A 50 2.16 -10.10 -0.77
N TYR A 51 0.89 -9.69 -0.70
CA TYR A 51 -0.25 -10.58 -0.86
C TYR A 51 -0.33 -11.18 -2.27
N GLY A 52 -0.09 -10.38 -3.31
CA GLY A 52 -0.06 -10.85 -4.70
C GLY A 52 1.03 -11.89 -4.94
N ARG A 53 2.23 -11.67 -4.41
CA ARG A 53 3.33 -12.65 -4.47
C ARG A 53 2.97 -13.97 -3.81
N MET A 54 2.34 -13.91 -2.63
CA MET A 54 1.89 -15.12 -1.92
C MET A 54 0.84 -15.86 -2.75
N ARG A 55 -0.15 -15.16 -3.30
CA ARG A 55 -1.21 -15.76 -4.12
C ARG A 55 -0.68 -16.44 -5.38
N LEU A 56 0.31 -15.86 -6.05
CA LEU A 56 0.96 -16.48 -7.19
C LEU A 56 1.69 -17.78 -6.81
N ALA A 57 2.36 -17.79 -5.65
CA ALA A 57 3.02 -18.99 -5.13
C ALA A 57 2.02 -20.11 -4.80
N LEU A 58 0.84 -19.76 -4.25
CA LEU A 58 -0.24 -20.71 -3.99
C LEU A 58 -0.76 -21.33 -5.30
N ASN A 59 -1.07 -20.51 -6.31
CA ASN A 59 -1.57 -21.00 -7.59
C ASN A 59 -0.58 -21.94 -8.28
N ARG A 60 0.73 -21.69 -8.15
CA ARG A 60 1.76 -22.57 -8.71
C ARG A 60 1.81 -23.92 -7.99
N PHE A 61 1.67 -23.92 -6.67
CA PHE A 61 1.56 -25.16 -5.89
C PHE A 61 0.33 -25.96 -6.31
N GLU A 62 -0.82 -25.30 -6.45
CA GLU A 62 -2.07 -25.92 -6.85
C GLU A 62 -1.97 -26.55 -8.24
N GLN A 63 -1.40 -25.86 -9.23
CA GLN A 63 -1.18 -26.44 -10.57
C GLN A 63 -0.35 -27.72 -10.53
N VAL A 64 0.71 -27.77 -9.71
CA VAL A 64 1.53 -28.99 -9.56
C VAL A 64 0.74 -30.09 -8.88
N PHE A 65 -0.02 -29.76 -7.82
CA PHE A 65 -0.88 -30.70 -7.11
C PHE A 65 -1.92 -31.37 -8.04
N TRP A 66 -2.62 -30.57 -8.85
CA TRP A 66 -3.68 -31.05 -9.75
C TRP A 66 -3.15 -31.78 -11.00
N SER A 67 -1.87 -31.64 -11.32
CA SER A 67 -1.26 -32.33 -12.48
C SER A 67 -1.01 -33.84 -12.26
N GLY A 68 -1.26 -34.36 -11.05
CA GLY A 68 -1.05 -35.77 -10.72
C GLY A 68 0.42 -36.22 -10.68
N GLN A 69 1.35 -35.39 -11.17
CA GLN A 69 2.78 -35.60 -11.03
C GLN A 69 3.29 -34.91 -9.76
N SER A 70 3.40 -35.75 -8.72
CA SER A 70 4.47 -35.75 -7.71
C SER A 70 4.49 -34.63 -6.64
N LEU A 71 3.64 -34.82 -5.62
CA LEU A 71 3.94 -34.35 -4.26
C LEU A 71 5.39 -34.68 -3.84
N GLU A 72 5.87 -35.85 -4.26
CA GLU A 72 7.21 -36.38 -3.99
C GLU A 72 8.35 -35.57 -4.66
N GLU A 73 8.21 -35.16 -5.94
CA GLU A 73 9.23 -34.31 -6.59
C GLU A 73 9.18 -32.88 -6.05
N LEU A 74 7.98 -32.39 -5.73
CA LEU A 74 7.83 -31.10 -5.10
C LEU A 74 8.50 -31.09 -3.71
N TYR A 75 8.28 -32.12 -2.90
CA TYR A 75 8.98 -32.30 -1.62
C TYR A 75 10.50 -32.36 -1.83
N ARG A 76 11.01 -33.19 -2.75
CA ARG A 76 12.45 -33.25 -3.05
C ARG A 76 13.03 -31.90 -3.47
N THR A 77 12.30 -31.11 -4.25
CA THR A 77 12.73 -29.79 -4.73
C THR A 77 12.65 -28.71 -3.65
N LEU A 78 11.68 -28.85 -2.72
CA LEU A 78 11.40 -27.89 -1.66
C LEU A 78 12.16 -28.18 -0.35
N ALA A 79 12.49 -29.44 -0.07
CA ALA A 79 13.24 -29.85 1.11
C ALA A 79 14.67 -29.29 1.11
N ASP A 80 15.27 -29.11 -0.06
CA ASP A 80 16.64 -28.59 -0.21
C ASP A 80 16.69 -27.04 -0.29
N ARG A 81 15.53 -26.37 -0.35
CA ARG A 81 15.43 -24.90 -0.36
C ARG A 81 14.87 -24.38 0.96
N LYS A 82 15.31 -23.18 1.37
CA LYS A 82 14.58 -22.39 2.39
C LYS A 82 13.22 -21.97 1.82
N THR A 83 12.21 -22.78 2.07
CA THR A 83 10.84 -22.52 1.64
C THR A 83 10.12 -21.67 2.67
N THR A 84 9.14 -20.88 2.22
CA THR A 84 8.35 -19.98 3.07
C THR A 84 6.90 -20.01 2.58
N GLY A 85 5.94 -19.81 3.48
CA GLY A 85 4.51 -19.95 3.16
C GLY A 85 4.09 -21.41 3.03
N MET A 86 3.21 -21.73 2.07
CA MET A 86 2.67 -23.11 1.94
C MET A 86 3.73 -24.18 1.67
N GLY A 87 4.83 -23.86 0.97
CA GLY A 87 5.91 -24.84 0.75
C GLY A 87 6.57 -25.30 2.05
N ALA A 88 6.69 -24.41 3.04
CA ALA A 88 7.21 -24.76 4.36
C ALA A 88 6.21 -25.58 5.18
N ILE A 89 4.91 -25.24 5.10
CA ILE A 89 3.84 -25.98 5.77
C ILE A 89 3.72 -27.39 5.18
N PHE A 90 3.82 -27.52 3.87
CA PHE A 90 3.77 -28.80 3.16
C PHE A 90 4.96 -29.70 3.52
N VAL A 91 6.18 -29.17 3.51
CA VAL A 91 7.38 -29.92 3.95
C VAL A 91 7.33 -30.27 5.43
N ALA A 92 6.70 -29.46 6.28
CA ALA A 92 6.55 -29.75 7.71
C ALA A 92 5.45 -30.78 8.02
N ALA A 93 4.48 -30.97 7.13
CA ALA A 93 3.34 -31.87 7.32
C ALA A 93 3.54 -33.28 6.71
N MET A 94 4.51 -33.42 5.80
CA MET A 94 4.96 -34.70 5.20
C MET A 94 6.10 -35.29 6.03
#